data_AF-A0A7C9TVY0-F1
#
_entry.id   AF-A0A7C9TVY0-F1
#
_cell.length_a   1.000
_cell.length_b   1.000
_cell.length_c   1.000
_cell.angle_alpha   90.00
_cell.angle_beta   90.00
_cell.angle_gamma   90.00
#
_symmetry.space_group_name_H-M   'P 1'
#
loop_
_entity.id
_entity.type
_entity.pdbx_description
1 polymer ?
#
loop_
_entity_poly.entity_id
_entity_poly.type
_entity_poly.pdbx_seq_one_letter_code
_entity_poly.pdbx_strand_id
1 'polypeptide(L)'
;MSSLEQAKESVALINNWNLSPKVVKTEGAGKAYQAVAQSMSLAIQDATEHLRNVSAVAQAAIAVSTELMIANKQVYPYSQFIDEAQQTVDKAEQTFKRVGMDAGDILNNFPSGE
;
A
#
# COMPACT_ATOMS: atom_id res chain seq x y z
N MET A 1 17.74 -0.57 -54.94
CA MET A 1 17.65 -1.43 -53.75
C MET A 1 16.44 -2.33 -53.89
N SER A 2 16.55 -3.63 -53.61
CA SER A 2 15.37 -4.50 -53.61
C SER A 2 14.50 -4.22 -52.38
N SER A 3 13.20 -4.51 -52.46
CA SER A 3 12.28 -4.36 -51.33
C SER A 3 12.72 -5.15 -50.10
N LEU A 4 13.40 -6.27 -50.31
CA LEU A 4 13.95 -7.11 -49.24
C LEU A 4 15.10 -6.41 -48.50
N GLU A 5 15.98 -5.69 -49.19
CA GLU A 5 17.08 -4.96 -48.54
C GLU A 5 16.58 -3.75 -47.75
N GLN A 6 15.58 -3.03 -48.26
CA GLN A 6 14.94 -1.94 -47.51
C GLN A 6 14.25 -2.43 -46.24
N ALA A 7 13.65 -3.63 -46.27
CA ALA A 7 13.04 -4.23 -45.09
C ALA A 7 14.08 -4.61 -44.03
N LYS A 8 15.22 -5.17 -44.42
CA LYS A 8 16.31 -5.52 -43.50
C LYS A 8 16.92 -4.29 -42.82
N GLU A 9 17.18 -3.22 -43.58
CA GLU A 9 17.68 -1.96 -43.00
C GLU A 9 16.68 -1.34 -42.03
N SER A 10 15.39 -1.35 -42.37
CA SER A 10 14.34 -0.82 -41.50
C SER A 10 14.27 -1.59 -40.17
N VAL A 11 14.35 -2.93 -40.20
CA VAL A 11 14.38 -3.76 -38.99
C VAL A 11 15.64 -3.51 -38.16
N ALA A 12 16.80 -3.38 -38.80
CA ALA A 12 18.06 -3.08 -38.11
C ALA A 12 18.03 -1.71 -37.41
N LEU A 13 17.47 -0.69 -38.07
CA LEU A 13 17.28 0.64 -37.49
C LEU A 13 16.36 0.61 -36.27
N ILE A 14 15.20 -0.04 -36.39
CA ILE A 14 14.24 -0.20 -35.27
C ILE A 14 14.89 -0.92 -34.10
N ASN A 15 15.64 -1.99 -34.36
CA ASN A 15 16.32 -2.75 -33.32
C ASN A 15 17.36 -1.90 -32.57
N ASN A 16 18.17 -1.13 -33.30
CA ASN A 16 19.16 -0.23 -32.69
C ASN A 16 18.53 0.90 -31.87
N TRP A 17 17.36 1.40 -32.26
CA TRP A 17 16.65 2.43 -31.51
C TRP A 17 16.08 1.87 -30.19
N ASN A 18 15.43 0.70 -30.24
CA ASN A 18 14.84 0.07 -29.05
C ASN A 18 15.89 -0.47 -28.09
N LEU A 19 17.01 -0.98 -28.60
CA LEU A 19 18.12 -1.47 -27.77
C LEU A 19 19.09 -0.36 -27.37
N SER A 20 18.79 0.90 -27.70
CA SER A 20 19.63 2.01 -27.24
C SER A 20 19.64 2.04 -25.71
N PRO A 21 20.80 2.31 -25.08
CA PRO A 21 20.90 2.34 -23.61
C PRO A 21 19.89 3.29 -22.94
N LYS A 22 19.50 4.36 -23.65
CA LYS A 22 18.50 5.32 -23.18
C LYS A 22 17.11 4.67 -23.09
N VAL A 23 16.64 4.02 -24.16
CA VAL A 23 15.32 3.36 -24.16
C VAL A 23 15.27 2.26 -23.12
N VAL A 24 16.29 1.40 -23.05
CA VAL A 24 16.36 0.32 -22.04
C VAL A 24 16.33 0.88 -20.62
N LYS A 25 17.06 1.98 -20.35
CA LYS A 25 17.06 2.62 -19.03
C LYS A 25 15.70 3.23 -18.67
N THR A 26 15.08 3.96 -19.59
CA THR A 26 13.77 4.59 -19.36
C THR A 26 12.67 3.54 -19.18
N GLU A 27 12.66 2.48 -20.00
CA GLU A 27 11.72 1.37 -19.82
C GLU A 27 11.94 0.63 -18.49
N GLY A 28 13.20 0.36 -18.14
CA GLY A 28 13.55 -0.28 -16.88
C GLY A 28 13.09 0.53 -15.67
N ALA A 29 13.31 1.84 -15.70
CA ALA A 29 12.86 2.76 -14.66
C ALA A 29 11.33 2.84 -14.59
N GLY A 30 10.63 2.90 -15.73
CA GLY A 30 9.17 2.86 -15.77
C GLY A 30 8.58 1.57 -15.17
N LYS A 31 9.17 0.42 -15.48
CA LYS A 31 8.79 -0.88 -14.88
C LYS A 31 9.07 -0.91 -13.38
N ALA A 32 10.22 -0.38 -12.95
CA ALA A 32 10.54 -0.29 -11.53
C ALA A 32 9.56 0.64 -10.79
N TYR A 33 9.20 1.79 -11.37
CA TYR A 33 8.21 2.71 -10.82
C TYR A 33 6.84 2.03 -10.69
N GLN A 34 6.40 1.27 -11.71
CA GLN A 34 5.15 0.50 -11.64
C GLN A 34 5.19 -0.55 -10.51
N ALA A 35 6.31 -1.27 -10.36
CA ALA A 35 6.48 -2.25 -9.28
C ALA A 35 6.41 -1.59 -7.90
N VAL A 36 7.09 -0.45 -7.72
CA VAL A 36 7.05 0.34 -6.48
C VAL A 36 5.63 0.84 -6.20
N ALA A 37 4.95 1.41 -7.19
CA ALA A 37 3.56 1.83 -7.07
C ALA A 37 2.64 0.69 -6.61
N GLN A 38 2.82 -0.50 -7.18
CA GLN A 38 2.06 -1.68 -6.78
C GLN A 38 2.38 -2.10 -5.33
N SER A 39 3.66 -2.14 -4.95
CA SER A 39 4.06 -2.45 -3.57
C SER A 39 3.49 -1.45 -2.56
N MET A 40 3.48 -0.16 -2.89
CA MET A 40 2.89 0.88 -2.04
C MET A 40 1.38 0.72 -1.90
N SER A 41 0.69 0.39 -2.99
CA SER A 41 -0.74 0.07 -2.95
C SER A 41 -1.04 -1.16 -2.08
N LEU A 42 -0.20 -2.20 -2.13
CA LEU A 42 -0.34 -3.38 -1.26
C LEU A 42 -0.11 -3.02 0.21
N ALA A 43 0.90 -2.21 0.53
CA ALA A 43 1.15 -1.76 1.89
C ALA A 43 -0.04 -0.98 2.49
N ILE A 44 -0.69 -0.13 1.69
CA ILE A 44 -1.91 0.59 2.10
C ILE A 44 -3.07 -0.38 2.32
N GLN A 45 -3.23 -1.39 1.47
CA GLN A 45 -4.26 -2.42 1.63
C GLN A 45 -4.04 -3.24 2.91
N ASP A 46 -2.82 -3.69 3.18
CA ASP A 46 -2.46 -4.42 4.40
C ASP A 46 -2.74 -3.58 5.65
N ALA A 47 -2.39 -2.29 5.62
CA ALA A 47 -2.67 -1.38 6.73
C ALA A 47 -4.19 -1.14 6.93
N THR A 48 -4.95 -1.07 5.84
CA THR A 48 -6.42 -0.97 5.88
C THR A 48 -7.02 -2.23 6.51
N GLU A 49 -6.53 -3.41 6.11
CA GLU A 49 -6.97 -4.68 6.66
C GLU A 49 -6.62 -4.82 8.14
N HIS A 50 -5.41 -4.41 8.54
CA HIS A 50 -5.02 -4.36 9.94
C HIS A 50 -5.98 -3.50 10.78
N LEU A 51 -6.28 -2.27 10.33
CA LEU A 51 -7.24 -1.39 11.00
C LEU A 51 -8.62 -2.04 11.10
N ARG A 52 -9.13 -2.62 10.01
CA ARG A 52 -10.43 -3.31 10.00
C ARG A 52 -10.48 -4.45 11.02
N ASN A 53 -9.43 -5.27 11.08
CA ASN A 53 -9.36 -6.43 11.97
C ASN A 53 -9.28 -6.00 13.44
N VAL A 54 -8.44 -5.00 13.76
CA VAL A 54 -8.36 -4.44 15.11
C VAL A 54 -9.69 -3.83 15.54
N SER A 55 -10.33 -3.04 14.68
CA SER A 55 -11.63 -2.43 14.97
C SER A 55 -12.72 -3.46 15.22
N ALA A 56 -12.75 -4.57 14.48
CA ALA A 56 -13.72 -5.63 14.71
C ALA A 56 -13.54 -6.30 16.08
N VAL A 57 -12.30 -6.61 16.47
CA VAL A 57 -11.99 -7.20 17.78
C VAL A 57 -12.30 -6.21 18.92
N ALA A 58 -11.92 -4.95 18.75
CA ALA A 58 -12.20 -3.91 19.74
C ALA A 58 -13.70 -3.72 19.96
N GLN A 59 -14.51 -3.68 18.89
CA GLN A 59 -15.97 -3.60 19.00
C GLN A 59 -16.57 -4.80 19.74
N ALA A 60 -16.07 -6.01 19.47
CA ALA A 60 -16.51 -7.20 20.20
C ALA A 60 -16.15 -7.11 21.70
N ALA A 61 -14.95 -6.66 22.05
CA ALA A 61 -14.54 -6.46 23.43
C ALA A 61 -15.39 -5.40 24.15
N ILE A 62 -15.70 -4.29 23.47
CA ILE A 62 -16.57 -3.23 24.00
C ILE A 62 -17.99 -3.78 24.24
N ALA A 63 -18.54 -4.55 23.30
CA ALA A 63 -19.87 -5.13 23.43
C ALA A 63 -19.96 -6.07 24.65
N VAL A 64 -19.02 -7.00 24.79
CA VAL A 64 -18.97 -7.93 25.94
C VAL A 64 -18.77 -7.18 27.25
N SER A 65 -17.88 -6.18 27.28
CA SER A 65 -17.65 -5.38 28.49
C SER A 65 -18.91 -4.62 28.90
N THR A 66 -19.63 -4.05 27.92
CA THR A 66 -20.90 -3.35 28.15
C THR A 66 -21.98 -4.29 28.67
N GLU A 67 -22.09 -5.49 28.11
CA GLU A 67 -23.02 -6.52 28.59
C GLU A 67 -22.75 -6.87 30.07
N LEU A 68 -21.48 -7.10 30.42
CA LEU A 68 -21.07 -7.40 31.79
C LEU A 68 -21.31 -6.23 32.75
N MET A 69 -21.16 -4.98 32.31
CA MET A 69 -21.50 -3.80 33.11
C MET A 69 -22.97 -3.79 33.51
N ILE A 70 -23.85 -4.03 32.53
CA ILE A 70 -25.29 -4.04 32.73
C ILE A 70 -25.70 -5.22 33.62
N ALA A 71 -25.20 -6.42 33.32
CA ALA A 71 -25.54 -7.65 34.04
C ALA A 71 -25.14 -7.57 35.53
N ASN A 72 -23.95 -7.04 35.83
CA ASN A 72 -23.43 -6.96 37.19
C ASN A 72 -23.79 -5.65 37.91
N LYS A 73 -24.43 -4.69 37.22
CA LYS A 73 -24.74 -3.34 37.73
C LYS A 73 -23.50 -2.63 38.28
N GLN A 74 -22.35 -2.86 37.65
CA GLN A 74 -21.06 -2.35 38.09
C GLN A 74 -20.30 -1.81 36.88
N VAL A 75 -19.76 -0.60 37.00
CA VAL A 75 -19.03 0.05 35.89
C VAL A 75 -17.57 -0.40 35.85
N TYR A 76 -16.87 -0.27 36.97
CA TYR A 76 -15.51 -0.76 37.13
C TYR A 76 -15.54 -2.26 37.46
N PRO A 77 -14.69 -3.14 36.92
CA PRO A 77 -13.52 -2.85 36.09
C PRO A 77 -13.80 -2.78 34.58
N TYR A 78 -15.03 -3.09 34.16
CA TYR A 78 -15.36 -3.29 32.75
C TYR A 78 -15.11 -2.06 31.85
N SER A 79 -15.29 -0.85 32.40
CA SER A 79 -14.97 0.39 31.69
C SER A 79 -13.51 0.48 31.25
N GLN A 80 -12.57 -0.12 32.00
CA GLN A 80 -11.15 -0.11 31.64
C GLN A 80 -10.89 -0.89 30.33
N PHE A 81 -11.58 -2.02 30.12
CA PHE A 81 -11.44 -2.79 28.88
C PHE A 81 -12.01 -2.04 27.68
N ILE A 82 -13.06 -1.24 27.88
CA ILE A 82 -13.62 -0.37 26.83
C ILE A 82 -12.59 0.69 26.45
N ASP A 83 -11.98 1.36 27.43
CA ASP A 83 -10.97 2.39 27.20
C ASP A 83 -9.74 1.81 26.48
N GLU A 84 -9.25 0.64 26.91
CA GLU A 84 -8.14 -0.05 26.27
C GLU A 84 -8.46 -0.49 24.83
N ALA A 85 -9.68 -0.97 24.59
CA ALA A 85 -10.13 -1.33 23.24
C ALA A 85 -10.19 -0.11 22.31
N GLN A 86 -10.70 1.03 22.79
CA GLN A 86 -10.72 2.28 22.03
C GLN A 86 -9.30 2.77 21.71
N GLN A 87 -8.40 2.78 22.70
CA GLN A 87 -6.99 3.16 22.47
C GLN A 87 -6.29 2.23 21.47
N THR A 88 -6.68 0.95 21.41
CA THR A 88 -6.12 0.00 20.44
C THR A 88 -6.54 0.38 19.02
N VAL A 89 -7.78 0.81 18.81
CA VAL A 89 -8.26 1.32 17.51
C VAL A 89 -7.50 2.60 17.13
N ASP A 90 -7.35 3.56 18.05
CA ASP A 90 -6.62 4.81 17.79
C ASP A 90 -5.19 4.54 17.31
N LYS A 91 -4.49 3.57 17.92
CA LYS A 91 -3.14 3.16 17.50
C LYS A 91 -3.13 2.54 16.10
N ALA A 92 -4.15 1.74 15.77
CA ALA A 92 -4.29 1.17 14.44
C ALA A 92 -4.57 2.25 13.38
N GLU A 93 -5.39 3.25 13.69
CA GLU A 93 -5.64 4.41 12.81
C GLU A 93 -4.36 5.22 12.57
N GLN A 94 -3.57 5.47 13.61
CA GLN A 94 -2.28 6.14 13.49
C GLN A 94 -1.30 5.33 12.63
N THR A 95 -1.32 4.00 12.74
CA THR A 95 -0.51 3.11 11.92
C THR A 95 -0.94 3.18 10.46
N PHE A 96 -2.24 3.07 10.18
CA PHE A 96 -2.79 3.22 8.83
C PHE A 96 -2.42 4.57 8.19
N LYS A 97 -2.60 5.67 8.93
CA LYS A 97 -2.22 7.00 8.47
C LYS A 97 -0.73 7.09 8.13
N ARG A 98 0.12 6.56 9.00
CA ARG A 98 1.58 6.58 8.80
C ARG A 98 1.98 5.81 7.55
N VAL A 99 1.50 4.57 7.41
CA VAL A 99 1.77 3.75 6.22
C VAL A 99 1.27 4.45 4.96
N GLY A 100 0.10 5.07 4.98
CA GLY A 100 -0.43 5.83 3.85
C GLY A 100 0.45 7.02 3.44
N MET A 101 0.96 7.78 4.41
CA MET A 101 1.88 8.90 4.14
C MET A 101 3.23 8.39 3.62
N ASP A 102 3.84 7.42 4.30
CA ASP A 102 5.15 6.86 3.94
C ASP A 102 5.10 6.23 2.53
N ALA A 103 4.02 5.52 2.21
CA ALA A 103 3.81 4.92 0.89
C ALA A 103 3.67 5.99 -0.21
N GLY A 104 2.94 7.07 0.06
CA GLY A 104 2.84 8.21 -0.85
C GLY A 104 4.18 8.91 -1.06
N ASP A 105 4.94 9.12 0.00
CA ASP A 105 6.26 9.74 -0.05
C ASP A 105 7.26 8.88 -0.83
N ILE A 106 7.27 7.57 -0.62
CA ILE A 106 8.11 6.64 -1.39
C ILE A 106 7.77 6.73 -2.89
N LEU A 107 6.49 6.71 -3.24
CA LEU A 107 6.07 6.75 -4.64
C LEU A 107 6.45 8.09 -5.31
N ASN A 108 6.21 9.21 -4.63
CA ASN A 108 6.52 10.55 -5.15
C ASN A 108 8.03 10.79 -5.33
N ASN A 109 8.86 10.14 -4.51
CA ASN A 109 10.32 10.29 -4.57
C ASN A 109 11.01 9.18 -5.38
N PHE A 110 10.27 8.20 -5.91
CA PHE A 110 10.86 7.13 -6.71
C PHE A 110 11.15 7.63 -8.14
N PRO A 111 12.38 7.49 -8.66
CA PRO A 111 12.74 8.00 -9.97
C PRO A 111 12.01 7.23 -11.09
N SER A 112 11.25 7.95 -11.91
CA SER A 112 10.51 7.40 -13.05
C SER A 112 11.38 7.13 -14.29
N GLY A 113 12.64 7.58 -14.28
CA GLY A 113 13.59 7.37 -15.38
C GLY A 113 13.85 8.56 -16.28
N GLU A 114 13.40 9.76 -15.87
CA GLU A 114 13.73 11.05 -16.49
C GLU A 114 14.78 11.82 -15.68
#